data_AF-A0A2W4YL71-F1
#
_entry.id   AF-A0A2W4YL71-F1
#
_cell.length_a   1.000
_cell.length_b   1.000
_cell.length_c   1.000
_cell.angle_alpha   90.00
_cell.angle_beta   90.00
_cell.angle_gamma   90.00
#
_symmetry.space_group_name_H-M   'P 1'
#
loop_
_entity.id
_entity.type
_entity.pdbx_description
1 polymer ?
#
loop_
_entity_poly.entity_id
_entity_poly.type
_entity_poly.pdbx_seq_one_letter_code
_entity_poly.pdbx_strand_id
1 'polypeptide(L)'
;MQLIYDAIACGLLSSLTWMGLVWMSPARPITSGKGWVQGVGTVAIANAFIWILLTVSGLRLIPLWAIVFAIVNASIARLVFPLYEGISIPNIWALLIHPFAISVMIVLLGGAVGLL
;
A
#
# COMPACT_ATOMS: atom_id res chain seq x y z
N MET A 1 -16.63 2.74 14.98
CA MET A 1 -15.30 3.09 15.53
C MET A 1 -14.23 2.08 15.11
N GLN A 2 -14.47 0.78 15.29
CA GLN A 2 -13.52 -0.27 14.88
C GLN A 2 -13.06 -0.16 13.41
N LEU A 3 -14.00 0.03 12.47
CA LEU A 3 -13.69 0.27 11.04
C LEU A 3 -12.66 1.38 10.79
N ILE A 4 -12.73 2.49 11.54
CA ILE A 4 -11.81 3.63 11.37
C ILE A 4 -10.42 3.25 11.90
N TYR A 5 -10.36 2.57 13.05
CA TYR A 5 -9.10 2.07 13.59
C TYR A 5 -8.45 1.03 12.69
N ASP A 6 -9.24 0.11 12.11
CA ASP A 6 -8.75 -0.91 11.17
C ASP A 6 -8.22 -0.26 9.88
N ALA A 7 -8.89 0.77 9.38
CA ALA A 7 -8.43 1.54 8.22
C ALA A 7 -7.12 2.29 8.50
N ILE A 8 -7.00 2.90 9.70
CA ILE A 8 -5.75 3.54 10.14
C ILE A 8 -4.64 2.49 10.25
N ALA A 9 -4.91 1.34 10.87
CA ALA A 9 -3.95 0.25 10.99
C ALA A 9 -3.51 -0.26 9.61
N CYS A 10 -4.45 -0.43 8.67
CA CYS A 10 -4.17 -0.80 7.28
C CYS A 10 -3.24 0.23 6.61
N GLY A 11 -3.57 1.53 6.70
CA GLY A 11 -2.74 2.60 6.11
C GLY A 11 -1.35 2.69 6.72
N LEU A 12 -1.22 2.52 8.04
CA LEU A 12 0.08 2.50 8.73
C LEU A 12 0.90 1.28 8.32
N LEU A 13 0.29 0.09 8.34
CA LEU A 13 0.96 -1.16 8.00
C LEU A 13 1.43 -1.17 6.54
N SER A 14 0.60 -0.72 5.61
CA SER A 14 0.97 -0.62 4.19
C SER A 14 2.14 0.32 3.97
N SER A 15 2.15 1.44 4.69
CA SER A 15 3.19 2.47 4.55
C SER A 15 4.51 2.03 5.17
N LEU A 16 4.48 1.41 6.35
CA LEU A 16 5.66 0.82 6.96
C LEU A 16 6.24 -0.30 6.09
N THR A 17 5.37 -1.14 5.52
CA THR A 17 5.77 -2.19 4.57
C THR A 17 6.45 -1.57 3.35
N TRP A 18 5.83 -0.55 2.75
CA TRP A 18 6.40 0.16 1.62
C TRP A 18 7.75 0.80 1.96
N MET A 19 7.87 1.48 3.11
CA MET A 19 9.12 2.09 3.56
C MET A 19 10.23 1.03 3.68
N GLY A 20 9.94 -0.09 4.33
CA GLY A 20 10.90 -1.19 4.48
C GLY A 20 11.38 -1.71 3.11
N LEU A 21 10.47 -1.87 2.16
CA LEU A 21 10.79 -2.33 0.81
C LEU A 21 11.57 -1.29 -0.01
N VAL A 22 11.26 0.00 0.13
CA VAL A 22 12.06 1.07 -0.49
C VAL A 22 13.50 1.05 0.03
N TRP A 23 13.71 0.76 1.32
CA TRP A 23 15.06 0.60 1.90
C TRP A 23 15.80 -0.63 1.37
N MET A 24 15.08 -1.71 1.07
CA MET A 24 15.65 -2.93 0.48
C MET A 24 15.86 -2.83 -1.03
N SER A 25 15.19 -1.87 -1.69
CA SER A 25 15.27 -1.70 -3.14
C SER A 25 16.68 -1.24 -3.57
N PRO A 26 17.21 -1.80 -4.67
CA PRO A 26 18.45 -1.32 -5.25
C PRO A 26 18.31 0.14 -5.71
N ALA A 27 19.45 0.84 -5.75
CA ALA A 27 19.62 2.18 -6.32
C ALA A 27 18.91 3.37 -5.61
N ARG A 28 18.86 3.39 -4.26
CA ARG A 28 18.35 4.52 -3.43
C ARG A 28 17.13 5.22 -4.07
N PRO A 29 15.94 4.61 -4.02
CA PRO A 29 14.79 5.04 -4.81
C PRO A 29 14.25 6.42 -4.41
N ILE A 30 14.59 6.88 -3.20
CA ILE A 30 14.14 8.16 -2.68
C ILE A 30 15.34 9.01 -2.30
N THR A 31 15.42 10.19 -2.90
CA THR A 31 16.56 11.11 -2.76
C THR A 31 16.24 12.36 -1.93
N SER A 32 14.96 12.58 -1.59
CA SER A 32 14.50 13.76 -0.85
C SER A 32 13.59 13.38 0.34
N GLY A 33 13.66 14.16 1.42
CA GLY A 33 12.73 13.99 2.55
C GLY A 33 11.27 14.24 2.16
N LYS A 34 11.04 15.16 1.20
CA LYS A 34 9.71 15.41 0.61
C LYS A 34 9.16 14.17 -0.10
N GLY A 35 9.98 13.46 -0.87
CA GLY A 35 9.61 12.21 -1.52
C GLY A 35 9.23 11.11 -0.53
N TRP A 36 9.90 11.04 0.62
CA TRP A 36 9.49 10.13 1.71
C TRP A 36 8.10 10.46 2.23
N VAL A 37 7.84 11.71 2.60
CA VAL A 37 6.53 12.11 3.14
C VAL A 37 5.42 11.89 2.11
N GLN A 38 5.66 12.26 0.85
CA GLN A 38 4.69 12.06 -0.24
C GLN A 38 4.43 10.57 -0.50
N GLY A 39 5.49 9.75 -0.56
CA GLY A 39 5.34 8.31 -0.79
C GLY A 39 4.60 7.60 0.34
N VAL A 40 5.03 7.82 1.59
CA VAL A 40 4.38 7.28 2.79
C VAL A 40 2.92 7.73 2.86
N GLY A 41 2.67 9.02 2.69
CA GLY A 41 1.32 9.59 2.78
C GLY A 41 0.39 9.01 1.72
N THR A 42 0.84 8.91 0.46
CA THR A 42 0.03 8.36 -0.63
C THR A 42 -0.28 6.89 -0.43
N VAL A 43 0.69 6.08 0.00
CA VAL A 43 0.46 4.66 0.31
C VAL A 43 -0.52 4.53 1.47
N ALA A 44 -0.34 5.30 2.55
CA ALA A 44 -1.23 5.24 3.72
C ALA A 44 -2.68 5.53 3.35
N ILE A 45 -2.90 6.69 2.71
CA ILE A 45 -4.24 7.20 2.41
C ILE A 45 -4.94 6.27 1.43
N ALA A 46 -4.26 5.85 0.36
CA ALA A 46 -4.89 4.99 -0.64
C ALA A 46 -5.28 3.64 -0.06
N ASN A 47 -4.40 2.97 0.71
CA ASN A 47 -4.71 1.67 1.28
C ASN A 47 -5.81 1.77 2.35
N ALA A 48 -5.79 2.80 3.21
CA ALA A 48 -6.87 3.04 4.16
C ALA A 48 -8.22 3.28 3.46
N PHE A 49 -8.23 4.03 2.36
CA PHE A 49 -9.45 4.29 1.59
C PHE A 49 -10.00 3.02 0.93
N ILE A 50 -9.14 2.22 0.31
CA ILE A 50 -9.54 0.93 -0.29
C ILE A 50 -10.07 -0.03 0.78
N TRP A 51 -9.44 -0.08 1.94
CA TRP A 51 -9.92 -0.88 3.07
C TRP A 51 -11.35 -0.52 3.45
N ILE A 52 -11.64 0.77 3.61
CA ILE A 52 -12.98 1.26 3.93
C ILE A 52 -13.98 0.86 2.83
N LEU A 53 -13.62 1.06 1.56
CA LEU A 53 -14.50 0.72 0.43
C LEU A 53 -14.84 -0.76 0.38
N LEU A 54 -13.84 -1.64 0.52
CA LEU A 54 -14.04 -3.09 0.48
C LEU A 54 -14.85 -3.57 1.68
N THR A 55 -14.57 -3.03 2.87
CA THR A 55 -15.30 -3.38 4.10
C THR A 55 -16.76 -2.95 4.03
N VAL A 56 -17.04 -1.72 3.60
CA VAL A 56 -18.42 -1.19 3.46
C VAL A 56 -19.19 -1.94 2.38
N SER A 57 -18.52 -2.40 1.33
CA SER A 57 -19.14 -3.21 0.27
C SER A 57 -19.47 -4.64 0.72
N GLY A 58 -19.04 -5.05 1.92
CA GLY A 58 -19.34 -6.37 2.50
C GLY A 58 -18.72 -7.56 1.75
N LEU A 59 -17.77 -7.29 0.86
CA LEU A 59 -17.14 -8.32 0.02
C LEU A 59 -16.09 -9.06 0.87
N ARG A 60 -16.29 -10.34 1.16
CA ARG A 60 -15.37 -11.15 2.01
C ARG A 60 -14.49 -12.11 1.21
N LEU A 61 -14.27 -11.81 -0.07
CA LEU A 61 -13.47 -12.67 -0.94
C LEU A 61 -11.99 -12.32 -0.82
N ILE A 62 -11.23 -13.16 -0.13
CA ILE A 62 -9.78 -13.00 0.06
C ILE A 62 -9.03 -12.69 -1.26
N PRO A 63 -9.25 -13.45 -2.37
CA PRO A 63 -8.54 -13.18 -3.61
C PRO A 63 -8.87 -11.80 -4.20
N LEU A 64 -10.11 -11.33 -4.04
CA LEU A 64 -10.53 -10.03 -4.54
C LEU A 64 -9.80 -8.91 -3.80
N TRP A 65 -9.70 -9.00 -2.47
CA TRP A 65 -8.95 -8.04 -1.67
C TRP A 65 -7.49 -7.97 -2.11
N ALA A 66 -6.83 -9.13 -2.21
CA ALA A 66 -5.44 -9.21 -2.65
C ALA A 66 -5.23 -8.55 -4.02
N ILE A 67 -6.11 -8.82 -4.99
CA ILE A 67 -6.04 -8.27 -6.35
C ILE A 67 -6.25 -6.75 -6.33
N VAL A 68 -7.26 -6.26 -5.60
CA VAL A 68 -7.57 -4.81 -5.54
C VAL A 68 -6.42 -4.04 -4.91
N PHE A 69 -5.89 -4.50 -3.77
CA PHE A 69 -4.73 -3.86 -3.14
C PHE A 69 -3.49 -3.91 -4.04
N ALA A 70 -3.27 -5.01 -4.76
CA ALA A 70 -2.11 -5.13 -5.65
C ALA A 70 -2.23 -4.16 -6.83
N ILE A 71 -3.40 -4.09 -7.48
CA ILE A 71 -3.62 -3.18 -8.61
C ILE A 71 -3.47 -1.72 -8.17
N VAL A 72 -4.03 -1.34 -7.01
CA VAL A 72 -3.96 0.03 -6.51
C VAL A 72 -2.52 0.41 -6.20
N ASN A 73 -1.78 -0.42 -5.46
CA ASN A 73 -0.38 -0.12 -5.12
C ASN A 73 0.53 -0.12 -6.37
N ALA A 74 0.30 -1.01 -7.34
CA ALA A 74 1.00 -0.97 -8.63
C ALA A 74 0.69 0.31 -9.41
N SER A 75 -0.58 0.74 -9.43
CA SER A 75 -1.02 1.97 -10.10
C SER A 75 -0.42 3.21 -9.46
N ILE A 76 -0.39 3.29 -8.12
CA ILE A 76 0.29 4.37 -7.40
C ILE A 76 1.77 4.41 -7.80
N ALA A 77 2.43 3.26 -7.79
CA ALA A 77 3.85 3.19 -8.09
C ALA A 77 4.18 3.61 -9.53
N ARG A 78 3.29 3.34 -10.49
CA ARG A 78 3.52 3.62 -11.91
C ARG A 78 2.99 4.96 -12.40
N LEU A 79 1.91 5.46 -11.81
CA LEU A 79 1.20 6.65 -12.29
C LEU A 79 1.37 7.85 -11.37
N VAL A 80 1.49 7.63 -10.05
CA VAL A 80 1.52 8.71 -9.06
C VAL A 80 2.94 9.04 -8.64
N PHE A 81 3.76 8.04 -8.28
CA PHE A 81 5.14 8.29 -7.84
C PHE A 81 6.04 9.00 -8.86
N PRO A 82 5.92 8.77 -10.18
CA PRO A 82 6.69 9.55 -11.16
C PRO A 82 6.34 11.05 -11.18
N LEU A 83 5.22 11.46 -10.58
CA LEU A 83 4.84 12.86 -10.41
C LEU A 83 5.49 13.50 -9.18
N TYR A 84 6.15 12.71 -8.32
CA TYR A 84 6.80 13.20 -7.11
C TYR A 84 8.31 13.36 -7.33
N GLU A 85 8.82 14.56 -7.05
CA GLU A 85 10.24 14.85 -7.16
C GLU A 85 11.06 14.01 -6.18
N GLY A 86 12.05 13.29 -6.72
CA GLY A 86 12.97 12.49 -5.92
C GLY A 86 12.43 11.11 -5.54
N ILE A 87 11.41 10.59 -6.23
CA ILE A 87 11.03 9.18 -6.18
C ILE A 87 11.28 8.52 -7.54
N SER A 88 12.14 7.51 -7.56
CA SER A 88 12.42 6.68 -8.74
C SER A 88 12.57 5.23 -8.31
N ILE A 89 11.47 4.48 -8.37
CA ILE A 89 11.43 3.08 -7.96
C ILE A 89 11.64 2.19 -9.19
N PRO A 90 12.55 1.19 -9.13
CA PRO A 90 12.73 0.24 -10.23
C PRO A 90 11.42 -0.47 -10.60
N ASN A 91 11.18 -0.69 -11.90
CA ASN A 91 9.92 -1.25 -12.39
C ASN A 91 9.51 -2.57 -11.72
N ILE A 92 10.45 -3.49 -11.50
CA ILE A 92 10.14 -4.78 -10.86
C ILE A 92 9.67 -4.61 -9.41
N TRP A 93 10.25 -3.62 -8.71
CA TRP A 93 9.85 -3.28 -7.36
C TRP A 93 8.49 -2.59 -7.34
N ALA A 94 8.27 -1.66 -8.27
CA ALA A 94 7.02 -0.91 -8.39
C ALA A 94 5.81 -1.81 -8.75
N LEU A 95 6.01 -2.79 -9.64
CA LEU A 95 4.91 -3.57 -10.22
C LEU A 95 4.65 -4.91 -9.53
N LEU A 96 5.69 -5.53 -8.96
CA LEU A 96 5.57 -6.88 -8.39
C LEU A 96 5.83 -6.87 -6.89
N ILE A 97 7.00 -6.38 -6.46
CA ILE A 97 7.45 -6.57 -5.07
C ILE A 97 6.61 -5.74 -4.08
N HIS A 98 6.54 -4.40 -4.26
CA HIS A 98 5.77 -3.55 -3.37
C HIS A 98 4.28 -3.94 -3.35
N PRO A 99 3.60 -4.08 -4.50
CA PRO A 99 2.17 -4.34 -4.49
C PRO A 99 1.83 -5.70 -3.89
N PHE A 100 2.62 -6.74 -4.19
CA PHE A 100 2.37 -8.07 -3.64
C PHE A 100 2.58 -8.13 -2.13
N ALA A 101 3.71 -7.61 -1.64
CA ALA A 101 4.02 -7.63 -0.20
C ALA A 101 3.00 -6.83 0.61
N ILE A 102 2.61 -5.64 0.14
CA ILE A 102 1.58 -4.83 0.79
C ILE A 102 0.24 -5.57 0.80
N SER A 103 -0.16 -6.16 -0.33
CA SER A 103 -1.44 -6.88 -0.44
C SER A 103 -1.52 -8.09 0.49
N VAL A 104 -0.45 -8.89 0.55
CA VAL A 104 -0.37 -10.04 1.47
C VAL A 104 -0.50 -9.57 2.93
N MET A 105 0.25 -8.53 3.32
CA MET A 105 0.18 -8.00 4.68
C MET A 105 -1.22 -7.49 5.05
N ILE A 106 -1.88 -6.78 4.13
CA ILE A 106 -3.22 -6.25 4.36
C ILE A 106 -4.27 -7.37 4.42
N VAL A 107 -4.17 -8.39 3.57
CA VAL A 107 -5.07 -9.56 3.64
C VAL A 107 -4.91 -10.30 4.96
N LEU A 108 -3.69 -10.47 5.46
CA LEU A 108 -3.44 -11.07 6.78
C LEU A 108 -4.05 -10.23 7.91
N LEU A 109 -3.96 -8.90 7.82
CA LEU A 109 -4.65 -7.99 8.74
C LEU A 109 -6.17 -8.22 8.69
N GLY A 110 -6.75 -8.31 7.48
CA GLY A 110 -8.19 -8.55 7.27
C GLY A 110 -8.69 -9.84 7.89
N GLY A 111 -7.91 -10.92 7.78
CA GLY A 111 -8.19 -12.18 8.48
C GLY A 111 -8.06 -12.04 10.00
N ALA A 112 -7.03 -11.35 10.49
CA ALA A 112 -6.80 -11.16 11.92
C ALA A 112 -7.91 -10.35 12.62
N VAL A 113 -8.55 -9.41 11.92
CA VAL A 113 -9.68 -8.62 12.44
C VAL A 113 -11.05 -9.24 12.16
N GLY A 114 -11.10 -10.43 11.53
CA GLY A 114 -12.34 -11.17 11.26
C GLY A 114 -13.21 -10.58 10.13
N LEU A 115 -12.61 -9.80 9.23
CA LEU A 115 -13.31 -9.23 8.06
C LEU A 115 -13.27 -10.14 6.83
N LEU A 116 -12.34 -11.10 6.80
CA LEU A 116 -12.09 -12.06 5.72
C LEU A 116 -12.28 -13.51 6.18
#